data_AF-A0A3A9A0N8-F1
#
_entry.id   AF-A0A3A9A0N8-F1
#
_cell.length_a   1.000
_cell.length_b   1.000
_cell.length_c   1.000
_cell.angle_alpha   90.00
_cell.angle_beta   90.00
_cell.angle_gamma   90.00
#
_symmetry.space_group_name_H-M   'P 1'
#
loop_
_entity.id
_entity.type
_entity.pdbx_description
1 polymer ?
#
loop_
_entity_poly.entity_id
_entity_poly.type
_entity_poly.pdbx_seq_one_letter_code
_entity_poly.pdbx_strand_id
1 'polypeptide(L)'
;MEKTFFEKMVKLFELLASVCTITGASIWGIVTYMNSERNELVSEVPADEKIDENMEEDSILAMAEHVVENSAKNNNYSTNPDIRDEKNITIINVEDEVKRIRSYYNGVQEQKGESQQHPIDKRVRVYYISNEVVSIEVISGYKDIDYSRIYYFDEGGELCFAFVFDKEKENRLYFKNDILLRYIDESSEVYDLYDNLEACSWYELVIDESNELLESVN
;
A
#
# COMPACT_ATOMS: atom_id res chain seq x y z
N MET A 1 18.77 -15.54 52.24
CA MET A 1 17.58 -16.41 51.97
C MET A 1 17.18 -16.18 50.51
N GLU A 2 18.06 -16.52 49.56
CA GLU A 2 18.00 -15.95 48.19
C GLU A 2 17.88 -16.97 47.04
N LYS A 3 18.12 -18.26 47.27
CA LYS A 3 18.12 -19.26 46.18
C LYS A 3 16.78 -19.36 45.43
N THR A 4 15.67 -19.13 46.13
CA THR A 4 14.30 -19.21 45.59
C THR A 4 13.92 -18.05 44.65
N PHE A 5 14.69 -16.96 44.62
CA PHE A 5 14.44 -15.85 43.68
C PHE A 5 15.09 -16.13 42.31
N PHE A 6 16.35 -16.57 42.32
CA PHE A 6 17.08 -16.91 41.08
C PHE A 6 16.44 -18.08 40.33
N GLU A 7 16.00 -19.14 41.01
CA GLU A 7 15.30 -20.26 40.36
C GLU A 7 13.98 -19.85 39.69
N LYS A 8 13.29 -18.83 40.22
CA LYS A 8 12.07 -18.28 39.60
C LYS A 8 12.37 -17.41 38.39
N MET A 9 13.44 -16.60 38.46
CA MET A 9 13.91 -15.79 37.33
C MET A 9 14.36 -16.66 36.16
N VAL A 10 15.15 -17.71 36.38
CA VAL A 10 15.62 -18.62 35.32
C VAL A 10 14.45 -19.27 34.57
N LYS A 11 13.44 -19.78 35.31
CA LYS A 11 12.24 -20.36 34.69
C LYS A 11 11.40 -19.36 33.90
N LEU A 12 11.40 -18.08 34.26
CA LEU A 12 10.73 -17.03 33.50
C LEU A 12 11.44 -16.78 32.16
N PHE A 13 12.79 -16.76 32.15
CA PHE A 13 13.57 -16.62 30.92
C PHE A 13 13.45 -17.84 29.99
N GLU A 14 13.43 -19.06 30.54
CA GLU A 14 13.19 -20.29 29.75
C GLU A 14 11.80 -20.28 29.10
N LEU A 15 10.76 -19.81 29.82
CA LEU A 15 9.42 -19.67 29.28
C LEU A 15 9.37 -18.66 28.12
N LEU A 16 9.95 -17.47 28.32
CA LEU A 16 10.00 -16.42 27.30
C LEU A 16 10.75 -16.88 26.03
N ALA A 17 11.88 -17.59 26.20
CA ALA A 17 12.64 -18.13 25.08
C ALA A 17 11.84 -19.16 24.25
N SER A 18 11.01 -19.99 24.90
CA SER A 18 10.17 -20.97 24.19
C SER A 18 8.99 -20.35 23.43
N VAL A 19 8.46 -19.21 23.87
CA VAL A 19 7.39 -18.48 23.15
C VAL A 19 7.94 -17.82 21.89
N CYS A 20 9.13 -17.24 21.96
CA CYS A 20 9.77 -16.57 20.80
C CYS A 20 10.15 -17.53 19.66
N THR A 21 10.49 -18.80 19.95
CA THR A 21 10.81 -19.78 18.89
C THR A 21 9.56 -20.28 18.16
N ILE A 22 8.40 -20.33 18.83
CA ILE A 22 7.14 -20.75 18.22
C ILE A 22 6.64 -19.69 17.22
N THR A 23 6.70 -18.40 17.57
CA THR A 23 6.25 -17.32 16.67
C THR A 23 7.16 -17.12 15.46
N GLY A 24 8.47 -17.34 15.59
CA GLY A 24 9.42 -17.26 14.47
C GLY A 24 9.20 -18.33 13.39
N ALA A 25 8.88 -19.56 13.79
CA ALA A 25 8.68 -20.66 12.85
C ALA A 25 7.39 -20.53 12.03
N SER A 26 6.31 -19.99 12.61
CA SER A 26 5.02 -19.86 11.94
C SER A 26 5.03 -18.86 10.77
N ILE A 27 5.84 -17.80 10.84
CA ILE A 27 5.88 -16.75 9.81
C ILE A 27 6.68 -17.23 8.58
N TRP A 28 7.82 -17.90 8.78
CA TRP A 28 8.66 -18.41 7.68
C TRP A 28 8.03 -19.59 6.91
N GLY A 29 7.23 -20.42 7.60
CA GLY A 29 6.55 -21.57 6.98
C GLY A 29 5.49 -21.19 5.94
N ILE A 30 4.80 -20.05 6.13
CA ILE A 30 3.75 -19.60 5.20
C ILE A 30 4.36 -19.02 3.92
N VAL A 31 5.45 -18.26 4.03
CA VAL A 31 6.15 -17.64 2.87
C VAL A 31 6.75 -18.71 1.94
N THR A 32 7.29 -19.80 2.49
CA THR A 32 7.85 -20.89 1.67
C THR A 32 6.77 -21.74 1.01
N TYR A 33 5.64 -21.99 1.67
CA TYR A 33 4.53 -22.76 1.09
C TYR A 33 3.92 -22.06 -0.14
N MET A 34 3.65 -20.75 -0.06
CA MET A 34 3.08 -19.96 -1.17
C MET A 34 4.03 -19.76 -2.37
N ASN A 35 5.33 -20.01 -2.19
CA ASN A 35 6.30 -20.00 -3.29
C ASN A 35 6.53 -21.39 -3.92
N SER A 36 6.15 -22.48 -3.23
CA SER A 36 6.27 -23.84 -3.76
C SER A 36 5.22 -24.14 -4.84
N GLU A 37 3.98 -23.68 -4.66
CA GLU A 37 2.88 -23.95 -5.61
C GLU A 37 2.99 -23.17 -6.94
N ARG A 38 3.92 -22.19 -7.04
CA ARG A 38 4.06 -21.34 -8.24
C ARG A 38 5.09 -21.84 -9.26
N ASN A 39 5.80 -22.94 -8.97
CA ASN A 39 6.84 -23.50 -9.84
C ASN A 39 6.49 -24.87 -10.47
N GLU A 40 5.32 -25.44 -10.18
CA GLU A 40 4.90 -26.76 -10.69
C GLU A 40 3.94 -26.68 -11.89
N LEU A 41 4.25 -25.82 -12.88
CA LEU A 41 3.55 -25.82 -14.16
C LEU A 41 4.42 -25.42 -15.38
N VAL A 42 5.58 -26.06 -15.54
CA VAL A 42 6.38 -25.99 -16.78
C VAL A 42 6.56 -27.37 -17.40
N SER A 43 5.58 -27.72 -18.24
CA SER A 43 5.78 -28.39 -19.55
C SER A 43 6.94 -29.41 -19.69
N GLU A 44 6.62 -30.70 -19.55
CA GLU A 44 7.26 -31.71 -20.40
C GLU A 44 6.51 -31.81 -21.74
N VAL A 45 7.17 -31.46 -22.84
CA VAL A 45 6.77 -31.85 -24.20
C VAL A 45 8.00 -32.45 -24.89
N PRO A 46 7.94 -33.69 -25.40
CA PRO A 46 9.09 -34.33 -26.04
C PRO A 46 9.33 -33.77 -27.45
N ALA A 47 10.55 -33.99 -27.93
CA ALA A 47 11.00 -33.48 -29.22
C ALA A 47 10.43 -34.22 -30.43
N ASP A 48 10.38 -33.47 -31.53
CA ASP A 48 10.77 -33.84 -32.90
C ASP A 48 9.66 -33.97 -33.98
N GLU A 49 10.13 -33.69 -35.20
CA GLU A 49 9.54 -33.73 -36.55
C GLU A 49 8.60 -32.62 -37.06
N LYS A 50 9.17 -31.89 -38.04
CA LYS A 50 8.60 -31.34 -39.29
C LYS A 50 8.19 -29.87 -39.33
N ILE A 51 9.22 -29.09 -39.70
CA ILE A 51 9.19 -27.93 -40.59
C ILE A 51 8.16 -28.11 -41.71
N ASP A 52 7.32 -27.09 -41.93
CA ASP A 52 6.98 -26.63 -43.28
C ASP A 52 6.99 -25.09 -43.29
N GLU A 53 7.38 -24.52 -44.41
CA GLU A 53 7.69 -23.08 -44.54
C GLU A 53 6.44 -22.28 -44.89
N ASN A 54 6.30 -21.07 -44.33
CA ASN A 54 5.86 -19.89 -45.10
C ASN A 54 6.11 -18.60 -44.30
N MET A 55 6.91 -17.72 -44.90
CA MET A 55 7.09 -16.33 -44.47
C MET A 55 5.87 -15.50 -44.90
N GLU A 56 5.45 -14.56 -44.05
CA GLU A 56 5.20 -13.18 -44.50
C GLU A 56 5.33 -12.24 -43.30
N GLU A 57 6.33 -11.36 -43.36
CA GLU A 57 6.35 -10.12 -42.58
C GLU A 57 5.29 -9.18 -43.19
N ASP A 58 4.48 -8.47 -42.40
CA ASP A 58 4.45 -7.00 -42.53
C ASP A 58 3.61 -6.22 -41.48
N SER A 59 3.93 -4.93 -41.42
CA SER A 59 3.06 -3.80 -41.05
C SER A 59 2.63 -3.61 -39.58
N ILE A 60 3.44 -2.80 -38.89
CA ILE A 60 2.99 -1.91 -37.81
C ILE A 60 1.98 -0.88 -38.38
N LEU A 61 1.12 -0.31 -37.53
CA LEU A 61 0.36 0.94 -37.72
C LEU A 61 -0.89 0.89 -38.65
N ALA A 62 -2.09 0.76 -38.05
CA ALA A 62 -3.30 1.54 -38.39
C ALA A 62 -4.54 1.03 -37.64
N MET A 63 -5.02 1.75 -36.61
CA MET A 63 -6.45 1.83 -36.24
C MET A 63 -6.72 3.15 -35.51
N ALA A 64 -6.69 4.25 -36.26
CA ALA A 64 -7.40 5.48 -35.90
C ALA A 64 -8.74 5.49 -36.66
N GLU A 65 -9.77 6.08 -36.04
CA GLU A 65 -11.04 6.50 -36.65
C GLU A 65 -11.88 5.46 -37.43
N HIS A 66 -12.93 4.87 -36.81
CA HIS A 66 -14.26 4.81 -37.44
C HIS A 66 -15.45 4.39 -36.51
N VAL A 67 -15.97 5.26 -35.63
CA VAL A 67 -17.36 5.13 -35.10
C VAL A 67 -18.04 6.49 -34.87
N VAL A 68 -18.79 6.94 -35.88
CA VAL A 68 -19.80 8.01 -35.87
C VAL A 68 -20.82 7.55 -36.92
N GLU A 69 -22.00 7.02 -36.60
CA GLU A 69 -23.28 7.59 -36.13
C GLU A 69 -24.28 6.38 -36.10
N ASN A 70 -25.50 6.34 -35.54
CA ASN A 70 -26.38 7.26 -34.78
C ASN A 70 -27.49 6.41 -34.11
N SER A 71 -28.11 6.86 -33.00
CA SER A 71 -29.57 6.78 -32.70
C SER A 71 -29.96 6.76 -31.20
N ALA A 72 -29.97 7.96 -30.60
CA ALA A 72 -31.07 8.54 -29.81
C ALA A 72 -31.92 7.71 -28.81
N LYS A 73 -31.78 8.05 -27.52
CA LYS A 73 -32.80 8.48 -26.51
C LYS A 73 -32.31 8.10 -25.09
N ASN A 74 -32.21 8.97 -24.09
CA ASN A 74 -33.14 10.02 -23.65
C ASN A 74 -32.44 11.04 -22.73
N ASN A 75 -33.05 12.21 -22.50
CA ASN A 75 -32.40 13.38 -21.90
C ASN A 75 -32.47 13.44 -20.36
N ASN A 76 -31.44 14.02 -19.72
CA ASN A 76 -31.57 15.35 -19.10
C ASN A 76 -30.22 15.92 -18.63
N TYR A 77 -29.73 16.93 -19.35
CA TYR A 77 -28.73 17.85 -18.79
C TYR A 77 -29.43 18.87 -17.88
N SER A 78 -28.95 19.00 -16.64
CA SER A 78 -29.17 20.21 -15.84
C SER A 78 -27.86 20.98 -15.78
N THR A 79 -27.66 21.89 -16.72
CA THR A 79 -26.53 22.82 -16.71
C THR A 79 -26.54 23.69 -15.45
N ASN A 80 -25.45 23.68 -14.70
CA ASN A 80 -25.02 24.84 -13.92
C ASN A 80 -23.52 25.06 -14.23
N PRO A 81 -23.10 26.24 -14.71
CA PRO A 81 -21.74 26.46 -15.21
C PRO A 81 -20.76 26.98 -14.14
N ASP A 82 -19.48 26.89 -14.48
CA ASP A 82 -18.31 27.58 -13.87
C ASP A 82 -17.85 27.14 -12.47
N ILE A 83 -17.01 26.08 -12.44
CA ILE A 83 -15.74 26.12 -11.68
C ILE A 83 -14.59 25.63 -12.59
N ARG A 84 -14.00 26.60 -13.29
CA ARG A 84 -12.57 26.82 -13.60
C ARG A 84 -11.54 25.68 -13.62
N ASP A 85 -10.59 25.86 -14.55
CA ASP A 85 -9.32 25.16 -14.78
C ASP A 85 -9.39 23.76 -15.41
N GLU A 86 -9.49 23.76 -16.75
CA GLU A 86 -9.15 22.65 -17.64
C GLU A 86 -7.65 22.30 -17.56
N LYS A 87 -7.22 21.72 -16.45
CA LYS A 87 -5.84 21.29 -16.21
C LYS A 87 -5.77 19.76 -16.26
N ASN A 88 -5.49 19.22 -17.45
CA ASN A 88 -5.21 17.80 -17.72
C ASN A 88 -5.87 16.81 -16.75
N ILE A 89 -7.15 16.46 -16.99
CA ILE A 89 -7.79 15.33 -16.33
C ILE A 89 -7.09 14.05 -16.80
N THR A 90 -6.01 13.71 -16.09
CA THR A 90 -5.34 12.42 -16.22
C THR A 90 -6.33 11.39 -15.72
N ILE A 91 -6.84 10.53 -16.60
CA ILE A 91 -7.73 9.45 -16.20
C ILE A 91 -6.88 8.45 -15.42
N ILE A 92 -6.89 8.56 -14.09
CA ILE A 92 -6.15 7.68 -13.20
C ILE A 92 -6.89 6.34 -13.15
N ASN A 93 -6.24 5.28 -13.63
CA ASN A 93 -6.73 3.93 -13.37
C ASN A 93 -6.42 3.57 -11.91
N VAL A 94 -7.44 3.69 -11.04
CA VAL A 94 -7.31 3.47 -9.60
C VAL A 94 -6.75 2.08 -9.29
N GLU A 95 -7.15 1.03 -10.02
CA GLU A 95 -6.65 -0.33 -9.78
C GLU A 95 -5.17 -0.50 -10.11
N ASP A 96 -4.69 0.09 -11.20
CA ASP A 96 -3.26 0.00 -11.54
C ASP A 96 -2.41 0.82 -10.58
N GLU A 97 -2.91 1.95 -10.10
CA GLU A 97 -2.19 2.78 -9.14
C GLU A 97 -2.16 2.16 -7.74
N VAL A 98 -3.28 1.57 -7.29
CA VAL A 98 -3.33 0.77 -6.05
C VAL A 98 -2.39 -0.44 -6.14
N LYS A 99 -2.21 -1.07 -7.31
CA LYS A 99 -1.19 -2.11 -7.52
C LYS A 99 0.23 -1.56 -7.40
N ARG A 100 0.55 -0.41 -8.02
CA ARG A 100 1.88 0.24 -7.86
C ARG A 100 2.17 0.49 -6.39
N ILE A 101 1.25 1.15 -5.69
CA ILE A 101 1.39 1.51 -4.27
C ILE A 101 1.58 0.26 -3.40
N ARG A 102 0.81 -0.81 -3.64
CA ARG A 102 1.00 -2.10 -2.93
C ARG A 102 2.37 -2.74 -3.21
N SER A 103 2.85 -2.66 -4.45
CA SER A 103 4.19 -3.16 -4.81
C SER A 103 5.29 -2.37 -4.09
N TYR A 104 5.18 -1.04 -4.06
CA TYR A 104 6.09 -0.17 -3.33
C TYR A 104 6.08 -0.47 -1.82
N TYR A 105 4.89 -0.51 -1.21
CA TYR A 105 4.71 -0.87 0.20
C TYR A 105 5.37 -2.21 0.56
N ASN A 106 5.19 -3.25 -0.26
CA ASN A 106 5.81 -4.56 -0.03
C ASN A 106 7.35 -4.46 -0.06
N GLY A 107 7.91 -3.77 -1.06
CA GLY A 107 9.35 -3.53 -1.15
C GLY A 107 9.91 -2.73 0.04
N VAL A 108 9.13 -1.79 0.59
CA VAL A 108 9.47 -1.10 1.85
C VAL A 108 9.45 -2.09 3.02
N GLN A 109 8.43 -2.94 3.16
CA GLN A 109 8.38 -3.92 4.27
C GLN A 109 9.55 -4.92 4.25
N GLU A 110 9.93 -5.41 3.06
CA GLU A 110 11.08 -6.33 2.90
C GLU A 110 12.39 -5.70 3.38
N GLN A 111 12.59 -4.40 3.12
CA GLN A 111 13.77 -3.64 3.54
C GLN A 111 13.68 -3.05 4.95
N LYS A 112 12.46 -2.94 5.52
CA LYS A 112 12.22 -2.27 6.82
C LYS A 112 12.97 -2.91 7.99
N GLY A 113 13.27 -4.21 7.90
CA GLY A 113 14.12 -4.92 8.88
C GLY A 113 15.56 -4.39 8.97
N GLU A 114 16.06 -3.74 7.93
CA GLU A 114 17.42 -3.19 7.83
C GLU A 114 17.44 -1.64 7.89
N SER A 115 16.26 -1.02 7.89
CA SER A 115 16.10 0.45 7.85
C SER A 115 16.62 1.17 9.09
N GLN A 116 17.09 2.41 8.91
CA GLN A 116 17.49 3.27 10.02
C GLN A 116 16.23 3.87 10.68
N GLN A 117 16.16 3.80 12.00
CA GLN A 117 15.04 4.33 12.79
C GLN A 117 15.48 5.56 13.59
N HIS A 118 14.84 6.70 13.35
CA HIS A 118 15.06 7.91 14.11
C HIS A 118 13.77 8.31 14.86
N PRO A 119 13.78 8.36 16.20
CA PRO A 119 12.66 8.92 16.96
C PRO A 119 12.76 10.45 16.96
N ILE A 120 11.74 11.13 16.43
CA ILE A 120 11.60 12.59 16.52
C ILE A 120 10.77 13.03 17.72
N ASP A 121 9.83 12.17 18.15
CA ASP A 121 9.10 12.29 19.41
C ASP A 121 9.04 10.91 20.09
N LYS A 122 8.67 10.87 21.38
CA LYS A 122 8.41 9.61 22.11
C LYS A 122 7.35 8.72 21.45
N ARG A 123 6.45 9.30 20.65
CA ARG A 123 5.36 8.61 19.95
C ARG A 123 5.53 8.56 18.44
N VAL A 124 6.59 9.14 17.87
CA VAL A 124 6.80 9.20 16.41
C VAL A 124 8.16 8.62 16.03
N ARG A 125 8.16 7.62 15.15
CA ARG A 125 9.38 7.03 14.57
C ARG A 125 9.41 7.19 13.07
N VAL A 126 10.57 7.57 12.56
CA VAL A 126 10.83 7.81 11.14
C VAL A 126 11.77 6.73 10.63
N TYR A 127 11.44 6.16 9.48
CA TYR A 127 12.12 5.03 8.86
C TYR A 127 12.75 5.47 7.55
N TYR A 128 14.05 5.20 7.41
CA TYR A 128 14.82 5.59 6.23
C TYR A 128 15.37 4.38 5.47
N ILE A 129 15.27 4.41 4.15
CA ILE A 129 15.99 3.54 3.21
C ILE A 129 16.82 4.47 2.32
N SER A 130 18.11 4.17 2.12
CA SER A 130 19.01 4.99 1.29
C SER A 130 19.09 6.50 1.63
N ASN A 131 18.77 6.86 2.88
CA ASN A 131 18.59 8.23 3.42
C ASN A 131 17.28 8.95 3.02
N GLU A 132 16.37 8.29 2.31
CA GLU A 132 15.02 8.81 1.99
C GLU A 132 14.02 8.35 3.05
N VAL A 133 13.07 9.22 3.41
CA VAL A 133 11.99 8.91 4.37
C VAL A 133 10.97 8.02 3.67
N VAL A 134 10.89 6.74 4.05
CA VAL A 134 9.96 5.78 3.42
C VAL A 134 8.71 5.53 4.27
N SER A 135 8.79 5.69 5.59
CA SER A 135 7.58 5.71 6.43
C SER A 135 7.75 6.46 7.75
N ILE A 136 6.64 6.99 8.25
CA ILE A 136 6.53 7.61 9.58
C ILE A 136 5.46 6.84 10.36
N GLU A 137 5.82 6.28 11.52
CA GLU A 137 4.91 5.60 12.45
C GLU A 137 4.54 6.52 13.61
N VAL A 138 3.26 6.74 13.84
CA VAL A 138 2.70 7.53 14.93
C VAL A 138 1.88 6.64 15.86
N ILE A 139 2.30 6.54 17.11
CA ILE A 139 1.66 5.73 18.14
C ILE A 139 0.44 6.46 18.74
N SER A 140 -0.63 5.72 18.98
CA SER A 140 -1.84 6.16 19.72
C SER A 140 -1.55 7.03 20.95
N GLY A 141 -2.34 8.12 21.07
CA GLY A 141 -2.18 9.18 22.07
C GLY A 141 -1.17 10.27 21.69
N TYR A 142 -0.76 10.35 20.43
CA TYR A 142 -0.11 11.54 19.86
C TYR A 142 -1.19 12.57 19.48
N LYS A 143 -0.97 13.85 19.81
CA LYS A 143 -1.94 14.96 19.63
C LYS A 143 -3.37 14.63 20.13
N ASP A 144 -3.46 13.85 21.22
CA ASP A 144 -4.73 13.36 21.80
C ASP A 144 -5.61 12.52 20.85
N ILE A 145 -5.00 11.90 19.82
CA ILE A 145 -5.69 11.00 18.88
C ILE A 145 -5.41 9.53 19.25
N ASP A 146 -6.47 8.81 19.64
CA ASP A 146 -6.40 7.44 20.19
C ASP A 146 -6.10 6.32 19.17
N TYR A 147 -6.02 6.64 17.87
CA TYR A 147 -5.60 5.70 16.81
C TYR A 147 -4.08 5.69 16.66
N SER A 148 -3.52 4.64 16.07
CA SER A 148 -2.15 4.67 15.51
C SER A 148 -2.22 4.95 14.01
N ARG A 149 -1.21 5.63 13.48
CA ARG A 149 -1.13 6.01 12.06
C ARG A 149 0.22 5.58 11.52
N ILE A 150 0.26 5.12 10.26
CA ILE A 150 1.53 4.89 9.55
C ILE A 150 1.39 5.50 8.16
N TYR A 151 2.28 6.43 7.85
CA TYR A 151 2.38 7.12 6.56
C TYR A 151 3.50 6.50 5.75
N TYR A 152 3.28 6.29 4.46
CA TYR A 152 4.27 5.85 3.50
C TYR A 152 4.40 6.87 2.38
N PHE A 153 5.64 7.28 2.14
CA PHE A 153 6.02 8.24 1.11
C PHE A 153 6.71 7.48 -0.01
N ASP A 154 6.43 7.80 -1.27
CA ASP A 154 7.12 7.17 -2.40
C ASP A 154 8.47 7.83 -2.71
N GLU A 155 9.14 7.39 -3.76
CA GLU A 155 10.47 7.89 -4.19
C GLU A 155 10.49 9.40 -4.48
N GLY A 156 9.33 10.04 -4.71
CA GLY A 156 9.20 11.49 -4.84
C GLY A 156 9.12 12.25 -3.51
N GLY A 157 8.99 11.53 -2.38
CA GLY A 157 8.64 12.09 -1.08
C GLY A 157 7.15 12.40 -0.92
N GLU A 158 6.30 12.04 -1.90
CA GLU A 158 4.86 12.28 -1.84
C GLU A 158 4.15 11.18 -1.03
N LEU A 159 3.13 11.54 -0.24
CA LEU A 159 2.30 10.55 0.44
C LEU A 159 1.60 9.66 -0.59
N CYS A 160 1.82 8.35 -0.51
CA CYS A 160 1.19 7.37 -1.40
C CYS A 160 0.28 6.37 -0.68
N PHE A 161 0.50 6.14 0.62
CA PHE A 161 -0.30 5.18 1.39
C PHE A 161 -0.33 5.51 2.88
N ALA A 162 -1.48 5.30 3.52
CA ALA A 162 -1.61 5.41 4.96
C ALA A 162 -2.48 4.30 5.57
N PHE A 163 -2.09 3.86 6.77
CA PHE A 163 -2.96 3.13 7.69
C PHE A 163 -3.43 4.04 8.82
N VAL A 164 -4.70 3.94 9.19
CA VAL A 164 -5.25 4.50 10.44
C VAL A 164 -5.98 3.39 11.20
N PHE A 165 -5.44 2.97 12.34
CA PHE A 165 -5.89 1.75 13.01
C PHE A 165 -5.86 1.84 14.53
N ASP A 166 -6.74 1.09 15.17
CA ASP A 166 -6.67 0.77 16.59
C ASP A 166 -6.31 -0.73 16.77
N LYS A 167 -6.76 -1.38 17.84
CA LYS A 167 -6.46 -2.80 18.10
C LYS A 167 -7.37 -3.76 17.32
N GLU A 168 -8.48 -3.27 16.78
CA GLU A 168 -9.57 -4.06 16.19
C GLU A 168 -9.98 -3.54 14.81
N LYS A 169 -9.87 -2.22 14.58
CA LYS A 169 -10.27 -1.54 13.34
C LYS A 169 -9.05 -1.04 12.58
N GLU A 170 -9.04 -1.21 11.26
CA GLU A 170 -7.99 -0.70 10.37
C GLU A 170 -8.64 -0.03 9.16
N ASN A 171 -8.17 1.18 8.83
CA ASN A 171 -8.57 1.94 7.66
C ASN A 171 -7.35 2.13 6.76
N ARG A 172 -7.54 2.09 5.44
CA ARG A 172 -6.48 2.20 4.43
C ARG A 172 -6.79 3.32 3.46
N LEU A 173 -5.81 4.18 3.19
CA LEU A 173 -5.94 5.31 2.27
C LEU A 173 -4.79 5.26 1.26
N TYR A 174 -5.11 5.30 -0.05
CA TYR A 174 -4.15 5.13 -1.15
C TYR A 174 -4.04 6.38 -2.01
N PHE A 175 -3.04 7.23 -1.80
CA PHE A 175 -2.96 8.58 -2.38
C PHE A 175 -2.16 8.66 -3.69
N LYS A 176 -2.40 9.74 -4.44
CA LYS A 176 -1.53 10.21 -5.52
C LYS A 176 -1.65 11.72 -5.69
N ASN A 177 -0.52 12.44 -5.68
CA ASN A 177 -0.47 13.89 -5.81
C ASN A 177 -1.42 14.61 -4.81
N ASP A 178 -1.43 14.14 -3.55
CA ASP A 178 -2.36 14.54 -2.47
C ASP A 178 -3.86 14.22 -2.67
N ILE A 179 -4.27 13.60 -3.80
CA ILE A 179 -5.68 13.29 -4.08
C ILE A 179 -6.02 11.85 -3.68
N LEU A 180 -7.13 11.68 -2.94
CA LEU A 180 -7.80 10.41 -2.55
C LEU A 180 -6.82 9.24 -2.49
N LEU A 181 -6.75 8.30 -3.44
CA LEU A 181 -7.58 7.90 -4.57
C LEU A 181 -8.66 6.87 -4.16
N ARG A 182 -8.31 5.98 -3.23
CA ARG A 182 -9.12 4.88 -2.69
C ARG A 182 -9.07 4.88 -1.17
N TYR A 183 -10.23 4.79 -0.56
CA TYR A 183 -10.43 4.54 0.87
C TYR A 183 -10.93 3.10 1.05
N ILE A 184 -10.40 2.39 2.06
CA ILE A 184 -10.97 1.14 2.56
C ILE A 184 -11.23 1.34 4.05
N ASP A 185 -12.48 1.15 4.47
CA ASP A 185 -12.90 1.35 5.86
C ASP A 185 -12.65 0.13 6.74
N GLU A 186 -12.95 0.28 8.03
CA GLU A 186 -12.89 -0.79 9.04
C GLU A 186 -13.78 -2.02 8.76
N SER A 187 -14.79 -1.90 7.89
CA SER A 187 -15.64 -3.00 7.43
C SER A 187 -15.12 -3.67 6.16
N SER A 188 -13.96 -3.21 5.64
CA SER A 188 -13.39 -3.58 4.35
C SER A 188 -14.22 -3.15 3.14
N GLU A 189 -15.14 -2.18 3.29
CA GLU A 189 -15.83 -1.57 2.15
C GLU A 189 -14.88 -0.62 1.41
N VAL A 190 -14.97 -0.60 0.07
CA VAL A 190 -14.02 0.09 -0.81
C VAL A 190 -14.72 1.28 -1.47
N TYR A 191 -14.12 2.46 -1.36
CA TYR A 191 -14.64 3.72 -1.88
C TYR A 191 -13.58 4.36 -2.78
N ASP A 192 -13.91 4.50 -4.07
CA ASP A 192 -13.03 5.11 -5.07
C ASP A 192 -13.46 6.55 -5.39
N LEU A 193 -12.48 7.35 -5.83
CA LEU A 193 -12.48 8.82 -5.91
C LEU A 193 -13.64 9.51 -6.65
N TYR A 194 -14.45 8.78 -7.41
CA TYR A 194 -15.51 9.36 -8.23
C TYR A 194 -16.92 9.23 -7.63
N ASP A 195 -17.10 8.38 -6.61
CA ASP A 195 -18.44 8.02 -6.13
C ASP A 195 -18.80 8.61 -4.75
N ASN A 196 -17.89 8.66 -3.76
CA ASN A 196 -18.25 9.15 -2.42
C ASN A 196 -17.08 9.55 -1.48
N LEU A 197 -16.38 10.66 -1.76
CA LEU A 197 -15.32 11.18 -0.86
C LEU A 197 -15.83 11.62 0.53
N GLU A 198 -17.10 12.03 0.65
CA GLU A 198 -17.69 12.49 1.94
C GLU A 198 -17.65 11.41 3.03
N ALA A 199 -17.46 10.13 2.66
CA ALA A 199 -17.35 9.01 3.58
C ALA A 199 -16.01 8.94 4.34
N CYS A 200 -14.94 9.60 3.88
CA CYS A 200 -13.60 9.46 4.48
C CYS A 200 -13.32 10.52 5.55
N SER A 201 -13.68 10.24 6.81
CA SER A 201 -13.38 11.10 7.96
C SER A 201 -11.88 11.24 8.30
N TRP A 202 -11.00 10.55 7.57
CA TRP A 202 -9.57 10.48 7.85
C TRP A 202 -8.71 11.34 6.91
N TYR A 203 -9.27 11.84 5.80
CA TYR A 203 -8.51 12.51 4.75
C TYR A 203 -7.70 13.72 5.25
N GLU A 204 -8.37 14.70 5.88
CA GLU A 204 -7.72 15.93 6.37
C GLU A 204 -6.63 15.61 7.39
N LEU A 205 -6.93 14.76 8.39
CA LEU A 205 -5.95 14.34 9.40
C LEU A 205 -4.72 13.68 8.77
N VAL A 206 -4.93 12.81 7.79
CA VAL A 206 -3.84 12.05 7.18
C VAL A 206 -2.93 12.96 6.37
N ILE A 207 -3.49 13.84 5.53
CA ILE A 207 -2.73 14.80 4.73
C ILE A 207 -1.99 15.80 5.63
N ASP A 208 -2.68 16.44 6.58
CA ASP A 208 -2.10 17.48 7.42
C ASP A 208 -1.01 16.93 8.37
N GLU A 209 -1.27 15.81 9.06
CA GLU A 209 -0.28 15.21 9.96
C GLU A 209 0.90 14.59 9.20
N SER A 210 0.69 13.97 8.02
CA SER A 210 1.82 13.43 7.25
C SER A 210 2.74 14.52 6.74
N ASN A 211 2.20 15.64 6.26
CA ASN A 211 2.98 16.77 5.75
C ASN A 211 3.71 17.49 6.89
N GLU A 212 3.06 17.77 8.02
CA GLU A 212 3.73 18.38 9.18
C GLU A 212 4.89 17.52 9.70
N LEU A 213 4.69 16.20 9.76
CA LEU A 213 5.74 15.28 10.20
C LEU A 213 6.87 15.13 9.17
N LEU A 214 6.57 15.15 7.87
CA LEU A 214 7.57 15.12 6.81
C LEU A 214 8.39 16.44 6.75
N GLU A 215 7.78 17.60 6.99
CA GLU A 215 8.50 18.86 7.13
C GLU A 215 9.40 18.87 8.37
N SER A 216 9.04 18.16 9.44
CA SER A 216 9.82 18.12 10.69
C SER A 216 11.11 17.27 10.63
N VAL A 217 11.32 16.50 9.56
CA VAL A 217 12.44 15.55 9.39
C VAL A 217 13.44 15.93 8.29
N ASN A 218 13.15 17.00 7.53
CA ASN A 218 13.96 17.51 6.42
C ASN A 218 14.69 18.82 6.80
#